data_AF-A0A3C0QST9-F1
#
_entry.id   AF-A0A3C0QST9-F1
#
_cell.length_a   1.000
_cell.length_b   1.000
_cell.length_c   1.000
_cell.angle_alpha   90.00
_cell.angle_beta   90.00
_cell.angle_gamma   90.00
#
_symmetry.space_group_name_H-M   'P 1'
#
loop_
_entity.id
_entity.type
_entity.pdbx_description
1 polymer ?
#
loop_
_entity_poly.entity_id
_entity_poly.type
_entity_poly.pdbx_seq_one_letter_code
_entity_poly.pdbx_strand_id
1 'polypeptide(L)'
;SYDYDELAWAAVWLYYCTEDYDYITDIISVDESVTTEKGSHPYTGYMKRIISDTGQCWQNIWVHCWDTVWGGVFAKLAPVTNLSRDWYIFRYNLEFWSGCASTIDSSEWGYEPVHGHKLFGLDDTLWNKPMTYDEIPSLPDSQTSGDFIAKSPNGWAVVSEYGSARYNTAAGLCACVYAKTTGDETFLPWAKRQMEYILGDNPMGYAYEVGYEYSYASQPHHRAAHCSATQSQENPVGEEHILYGALVGGPDLKDYHHDETKDYIYNEVTDDYNAGFCGDLAGLYHFYGAKGKELEDQNHIIPDWDMSQPKEGGTCESHPEVFVTAAKNQETDAGLQVKVVIHNRTTNPPRFMSDLACRYYFNIQELLDIGEDASFVECCVDYDAEDAMTSGKSHATISEPIKYDDNGTYYVEVKWEDCKFYGSRVFQFRLVNKMHPETYTTTWDSSNDYSYEDLISFADDNDAAVLTDKITVYVDGVQVGGVEPDGTSAEPASSGVTYGDVDCNGSVNIVDVLTLNQYLLGVFDDVDEQGQTNADVNCNGSLADDDAMNILKSLVNLVSLPVK
;
A
#
# COMPACT_ATOMS: atom_id res chain seq x y z
N SER A 1 -27.37 4.68 -13.34
CA SER A 1 -26.85 3.42 -12.84
C SER A 1 -27.80 2.27 -13.16
N TYR A 2 -28.82 1.93 -12.37
CA TYR A 2 -29.41 0.58 -12.51
C TYR A 2 -29.85 0.12 -13.93
N ASP A 3 -29.22 -0.98 -14.35
CA ASP A 3 -29.32 -1.83 -15.55
C ASP A 3 -29.09 -1.14 -16.91
N TYR A 4 -29.67 0.04 -17.13
CA TYR A 4 -29.73 0.60 -18.48
C TYR A 4 -28.42 1.25 -18.93
N ASP A 5 -27.61 1.81 -18.02
CA ASP A 5 -26.28 2.31 -18.42
C ASP A 5 -25.37 1.17 -18.81
N GLU A 6 -25.34 0.09 -18.02
CA GLU A 6 -24.50 -1.07 -18.25
C GLU A 6 -24.93 -1.81 -19.51
N LEU A 7 -26.24 -1.92 -19.75
CA LEU A 7 -26.77 -2.44 -21.01
C LEU A 7 -26.37 -1.55 -22.20
N ALA A 8 -26.45 -0.22 -22.07
CA ALA A 8 -25.99 0.69 -23.12
C ALA A 8 -24.47 0.62 -23.34
N TRP A 9 -23.69 0.45 -22.27
CA TRP A 9 -22.26 0.27 -22.32
C TRP A 9 -21.88 -1.04 -23.00
N ALA A 10 -22.52 -2.15 -22.61
CA ALA A 10 -22.33 -3.43 -23.26
C ALA A 10 -22.73 -3.38 -24.75
N ALA A 11 -23.88 -2.77 -25.06
CA ALA A 11 -24.36 -2.66 -26.43
C ALA A 11 -23.42 -1.82 -27.32
N VAL A 12 -22.93 -0.67 -26.85
CA VAL A 12 -22.00 0.14 -27.65
C VAL A 12 -20.69 -0.61 -27.89
N TRP A 13 -20.16 -1.35 -26.90
CA TRP A 13 -18.97 -2.18 -27.10
C TRP A 13 -19.24 -3.35 -28.04
N LEU A 14 -20.39 -4.02 -27.94
CA LEU A 14 -20.78 -5.08 -28.86
C LEU A 14 -20.85 -4.56 -30.30
N TYR A 15 -21.37 -3.35 -30.53
CA TYR A 15 -21.27 -2.70 -31.84
C TYR A 15 -19.82 -2.55 -32.30
N TYR A 16 -18.91 -2.04 -31.46
CA TYR A 16 -17.49 -1.92 -31.87
C TYR A 16 -16.81 -3.27 -32.14
N CYS A 17 -17.29 -4.36 -31.57
CA CYS A 17 -16.77 -5.70 -31.79
C CYS A 17 -17.39 -6.40 -33.02
N THR A 18 -18.64 -6.08 -33.37
CA THR A 18 -19.44 -6.85 -34.33
C THR A 18 -19.87 -6.05 -35.57
N GLU A 19 -19.82 -4.72 -35.49
CA GLU A 19 -20.39 -3.78 -36.45
C GLU A 19 -21.91 -3.94 -36.66
N ASP A 20 -22.59 -4.63 -35.75
CA ASP A 20 -24.05 -4.81 -35.78
C ASP A 20 -24.75 -3.58 -35.17
N TYR A 21 -25.42 -2.80 -36.01
CA TYR A 21 -26.11 -1.56 -35.62
C TYR A 21 -27.39 -1.83 -34.80
N ASP A 22 -27.89 -3.06 -34.73
CA ASP A 22 -29.01 -3.40 -33.86
C ASP A 22 -28.68 -3.11 -32.39
N TYR A 23 -27.42 -3.28 -31.97
CA TYR A 23 -26.97 -2.90 -30.63
C TYR A 23 -27.04 -1.39 -30.38
N ILE A 24 -26.78 -0.56 -31.39
CA ILE A 24 -26.96 0.90 -31.26
C ILE A 24 -28.46 1.22 -31.17
N THR A 25 -29.28 0.50 -31.95
CA THR A 25 -30.75 0.64 -31.94
C THR A 25 -31.35 0.31 -30.58
N ASP A 26 -30.81 -0.70 -29.87
CA ASP A 26 -31.21 -1.04 -28.49
C ASP A 26 -31.00 0.13 -27.52
N ILE A 27 -30.03 1.02 -27.79
CA ILE A 27 -29.76 2.21 -27.00
C ILE A 27 -30.76 3.32 -27.36
N ILE A 28 -30.84 3.69 -28.64
CA ILE A 28 -31.41 4.97 -29.09
C ILE A 28 -32.85 4.91 -29.61
N SER A 29 -33.46 3.72 -29.67
CA SER A 29 -34.81 3.54 -30.25
C SER A 29 -35.88 4.39 -29.56
N VAL A 30 -36.85 4.85 -30.36
CA VAL A 30 -37.98 5.69 -29.94
C VAL A 30 -39.31 5.12 -30.46
N ASP A 31 -40.41 5.48 -29.81
CA ASP A 31 -41.77 5.22 -30.31
C ASP A 31 -42.25 6.38 -31.19
N GLU A 32 -42.00 6.28 -32.50
CA GLU A 32 -42.44 7.28 -33.47
C GLU A 32 -43.97 7.33 -33.65
N SER A 33 -44.71 6.32 -33.19
CA SER A 33 -46.18 6.32 -33.25
C SER A 33 -46.81 7.29 -32.24
N VAL A 34 -46.03 7.70 -31.24
CA VAL A 34 -46.42 8.68 -30.22
C VAL A 34 -45.69 9.98 -30.50
N THR A 35 -46.44 11.08 -30.65
CA THR A 35 -45.91 12.44 -30.70
C THR A 35 -46.48 13.22 -29.53
N THR A 36 -45.62 13.74 -28.67
CA THR A 36 -46.04 14.56 -27.52
C THR A 36 -46.58 15.92 -27.99
N GLU A 37 -47.20 16.68 -27.09
CA GLU A 37 -47.66 18.04 -27.39
C GLU A 37 -46.54 18.98 -27.85
N LYS A 38 -45.27 18.63 -27.55
CA LYS A 38 -44.07 19.37 -27.97
C LYS A 38 -43.44 18.82 -29.25
N GLY A 39 -44.05 17.84 -29.91
CA GLY A 39 -43.50 17.24 -31.12
C GLY A 39 -42.39 16.20 -30.90
N SER A 40 -42.19 15.74 -29.65
CA SER A 40 -41.18 14.75 -29.30
C SER A 40 -41.70 13.31 -29.30
N HIS A 41 -40.78 12.35 -29.35
CA HIS A 41 -41.04 10.90 -29.36
C HIS A 41 -40.45 10.26 -28.10
N PRO A 42 -41.19 9.41 -27.36
CA PRO A 42 -40.66 8.71 -26.19
C PRO A 42 -39.54 7.74 -26.57
N TYR A 43 -38.46 7.65 -25.78
CA TYR A 43 -37.45 6.60 -25.96
C TYR A 43 -37.99 5.24 -25.50
N THR A 44 -37.75 4.20 -26.30
CA THR A 44 -38.08 2.81 -25.99
C THR A 44 -36.84 1.98 -25.63
N GLY A 45 -35.69 2.35 -26.21
CA GLY A 45 -34.36 1.80 -25.92
C GLY A 45 -33.80 2.23 -24.56
N TYR A 46 -32.54 1.87 -24.30
CA TYR A 46 -31.90 2.07 -23.00
C TYR A 46 -31.76 3.55 -22.60
N MET A 47 -31.69 4.46 -23.58
CA MET A 47 -31.64 5.92 -23.36
C MET A 47 -32.81 6.45 -22.52
N LYS A 48 -33.96 5.78 -22.53
CA LYS A 48 -35.17 6.17 -21.79
C LYS A 48 -34.96 6.37 -20.30
N ARG A 49 -33.89 5.79 -19.75
CA ARG A 49 -33.54 5.91 -18.33
C ARG A 49 -33.15 7.32 -17.93
N ILE A 50 -32.43 8.02 -18.81
CA ILE A 50 -31.84 9.34 -18.55
C ILE A 50 -32.52 10.45 -19.36
N ILE A 51 -33.15 10.12 -20.49
CA ILE A 51 -33.90 11.06 -21.32
C ILE A 51 -35.26 10.44 -21.63
N SER A 52 -36.36 11.05 -21.18
CA SER A 52 -37.71 10.48 -21.34
C SER A 52 -38.16 10.43 -22.79
N ASP A 53 -37.88 11.49 -23.54
CA ASP A 53 -38.33 11.70 -24.91
C ASP A 53 -37.36 12.62 -25.66
N THR A 54 -37.49 12.65 -26.98
CA THR A 54 -36.59 13.41 -27.85
C THR A 54 -36.66 14.93 -27.72
N GLY A 55 -37.56 15.46 -26.89
CA GLY A 55 -37.77 16.89 -26.66
C GLY A 55 -36.86 17.50 -25.59
N GLN A 56 -35.94 16.73 -25.04
CA GLN A 56 -35.05 17.14 -23.96
C GLN A 56 -33.63 16.62 -24.19
N CYS A 57 -32.65 17.31 -23.63
CA CYS A 57 -31.27 16.85 -23.56
C CYS A 57 -30.80 16.75 -22.11
N TRP A 58 -29.90 15.81 -21.86
CA TRP A 58 -29.38 15.57 -20.52
C TRP A 58 -28.05 16.28 -20.33
N GLN A 59 -27.93 17.03 -19.23
CA GLN A 59 -26.68 17.63 -18.79
C GLN A 59 -25.97 16.64 -17.87
N ASN A 60 -24.91 15.99 -18.38
CA ASN A 60 -24.13 15.06 -17.60
C ASN A 60 -23.20 15.82 -16.64
N ILE A 61 -23.64 15.96 -15.39
CA ILE A 61 -22.90 16.60 -14.29
C ILE A 61 -22.22 15.60 -13.35
N TRP A 62 -22.13 14.32 -13.75
CA TRP A 62 -21.39 13.27 -13.05
C TRP A 62 -20.18 12.84 -13.89
N VAL A 63 -19.60 11.67 -13.66
CA VAL A 63 -18.54 11.11 -14.53
C VAL A 63 -18.67 9.59 -14.63
N HIS A 64 -18.03 9.02 -15.64
CA HIS A 64 -17.89 7.58 -15.78
C HIS A 64 -17.28 6.96 -14.50
N CYS A 65 -17.97 6.00 -13.90
CA CYS A 65 -17.51 5.23 -12.75
C CYS A 65 -18.15 3.84 -12.74
N TRP A 66 -17.80 3.02 -11.74
CA TRP A 66 -18.31 1.66 -11.59
C TRP A 66 -19.84 1.57 -11.47
N ASP A 67 -20.50 2.58 -10.89
CA ASP A 67 -21.97 2.62 -10.77
C ASP A 67 -22.63 3.29 -11.98
N THR A 68 -21.97 4.26 -12.63
CA THR A 68 -22.58 5.04 -13.70
C THR A 68 -21.64 5.21 -14.89
N VAL A 69 -21.90 4.49 -15.98
CA VAL A 69 -20.99 4.41 -17.14
C VAL A 69 -21.34 5.33 -18.31
N TRP A 70 -22.39 6.16 -18.19
CA TRP A 70 -22.88 7.02 -19.28
C TRP A 70 -21.83 7.91 -19.95
N GLY A 71 -20.85 8.45 -19.20
CA GLY A 71 -19.76 9.24 -19.80
C GLY A 71 -19.01 8.46 -20.87
N GLY A 72 -18.64 7.22 -20.57
CA GLY A 72 -18.06 6.28 -21.52
C GLY A 72 -19.02 5.88 -22.64
N VAL A 73 -20.29 5.63 -22.33
CA VAL A 73 -21.31 5.32 -23.35
C VAL A 73 -21.33 6.41 -24.41
N PHE A 74 -21.43 7.69 -24.04
CA PHE A 74 -21.45 8.79 -25.01
C PHE A 74 -20.11 9.02 -25.71
N ALA A 75 -18.99 8.78 -25.03
CA ALA A 75 -17.67 8.81 -25.68
C ALA A 75 -17.55 7.83 -26.85
N LYS A 76 -18.25 6.69 -26.77
CA LYS A 76 -18.28 5.66 -27.81
C LYS A 76 -19.50 5.76 -28.73
N LEU A 77 -20.63 6.27 -28.26
CA LEU A 77 -21.88 6.36 -29.02
C LEU A 77 -21.87 7.56 -29.98
N ALA A 78 -21.42 8.74 -29.55
CA ALA A 78 -21.47 9.96 -30.36
C ALA A 78 -20.75 9.84 -31.72
N PRO A 79 -19.56 9.20 -31.82
CA PRO A 79 -18.88 8.99 -33.10
C PRO A 79 -19.62 8.03 -34.04
N VAL A 80 -20.45 7.14 -33.49
CA VAL A 80 -21.20 6.13 -34.24
C VAL A 80 -22.50 6.72 -34.78
N THR A 81 -23.20 7.50 -33.96
CA THR A 81 -24.48 8.10 -34.34
C THR A 81 -24.29 9.38 -35.16
N ASN A 82 -23.22 10.15 -34.90
CA ASN A 82 -23.02 11.50 -35.44
C ASN A 82 -24.27 12.37 -35.31
N LEU A 83 -24.87 12.34 -34.12
CA LEU A 83 -26.03 13.14 -33.75
C LEU A 83 -25.60 14.27 -32.82
N SER A 84 -26.17 15.45 -33.03
CA SER A 84 -25.89 16.65 -32.24
C SER A 84 -26.15 16.44 -30.75
N ARG A 85 -27.16 15.64 -30.37
CA ARG A 85 -27.46 15.27 -28.98
C ARG A 85 -26.29 14.52 -28.32
N ASP A 86 -25.75 13.50 -28.98
CA ASP A 86 -24.76 12.63 -28.36
C ASP A 86 -23.42 13.37 -28.19
N TRP A 87 -23.06 14.18 -29.18
CA TRP A 87 -21.91 15.08 -29.08
C TRP A 87 -22.10 16.15 -28.01
N TYR A 88 -23.30 16.73 -27.90
CA TYR A 88 -23.65 17.65 -26.83
C TYR A 88 -23.44 17.02 -25.45
N ILE A 89 -24.02 15.84 -25.21
CA ILE A 89 -23.93 15.18 -23.89
C ILE A 89 -22.48 14.85 -23.53
N PHE A 90 -21.70 14.32 -24.50
CA PHE A 90 -20.31 14.00 -24.24
C PHE A 90 -19.47 15.25 -23.95
N ARG A 91 -19.55 16.27 -24.82
CA ARG A 91 -18.77 17.49 -24.67
C ARG A 91 -19.18 18.30 -23.45
N TYR A 92 -20.48 18.41 -23.17
CA TYR A 92 -21.01 19.13 -22.01
C TYR A 92 -20.36 18.65 -20.72
N ASN A 93 -20.18 17.34 -20.58
CA ASN A 93 -19.52 16.76 -19.41
C ASN A 93 -18.08 17.27 -19.26
N LEU A 94 -17.32 17.30 -20.35
CA LEU A 94 -15.93 17.78 -20.33
C LEU A 94 -15.85 19.27 -20.04
N GLU A 95 -16.79 20.06 -20.55
CA GLU A 95 -16.90 21.49 -20.24
C GLU A 95 -17.26 21.70 -18.76
N PHE A 96 -18.18 20.91 -18.22
CA PHE A 96 -18.55 20.93 -16.79
C PHE A 96 -17.35 20.60 -15.89
N TRP A 97 -16.53 19.61 -16.28
CA TRP A 97 -15.37 19.16 -15.51
C TRP A 97 -14.16 20.07 -15.64
N SER A 98 -13.87 20.60 -16.82
CA SER A 98 -12.66 21.41 -17.08
C SER A 98 -12.86 22.91 -16.89
N GLY A 99 -14.11 23.37 -16.86
CA GLY A 99 -14.45 24.78 -16.87
C GLY A 99 -14.65 25.43 -15.50
N CYS A 100 -14.84 26.74 -15.54
CA CYS A 100 -15.33 27.54 -14.43
C CYS A 100 -16.02 28.82 -14.96
N ALA A 101 -16.83 29.48 -14.11
CA ALA A 101 -17.42 30.75 -14.48
C ALA A 101 -16.33 31.81 -14.75
N SER A 102 -16.52 32.66 -15.76
CA SER A 102 -15.55 33.69 -16.17
C SER A 102 -15.22 34.74 -15.09
N THR A 103 -15.94 34.73 -13.97
CA THR A 103 -15.69 35.58 -12.80
C THR A 103 -14.74 34.96 -11.78
N ILE A 104 -14.39 33.68 -11.94
CA ILE A 104 -13.44 32.98 -11.08
C ILE A 104 -12.02 33.33 -11.54
N ASP A 105 -11.16 33.68 -10.59
CA ASP A 105 -9.74 33.87 -10.84
C ASP A 105 -9.05 32.50 -10.86
N SER A 106 -8.63 32.07 -12.05
CA SER A 106 -7.94 30.80 -12.32
C SER A 106 -6.45 30.99 -12.65
N SER A 107 -5.91 32.20 -12.44
CA SER A 107 -4.54 32.55 -12.85
C SER A 107 -3.45 31.69 -12.21
N GLU A 108 -3.69 31.17 -11.00
CA GLU A 108 -2.76 30.30 -10.27
C GLU A 108 -3.01 28.80 -10.50
N TRP A 109 -4.02 28.43 -11.30
CA TRP A 109 -4.37 27.01 -11.50
C TRP A 109 -3.40 26.27 -12.43
N GLY A 110 -2.59 27.00 -13.21
CA GLY A 110 -1.62 26.39 -14.14
C GLY A 110 -2.24 25.85 -15.44
N TYR A 111 -3.52 26.16 -15.72
CA TYR A 111 -4.18 25.90 -17.00
C TYR A 111 -5.27 26.96 -17.24
N GLU A 112 -5.65 27.14 -18.51
CA GLU A 112 -6.80 27.99 -18.87
C GLU A 112 -8.08 27.13 -18.89
N PRO A 113 -9.02 27.31 -17.95
CA PRO A 113 -10.29 26.59 -17.97
C PRO A 113 -11.20 27.10 -19.09
N VAL A 114 -12.12 26.26 -19.55
CA VAL A 114 -13.21 26.75 -20.40
C VAL A 114 -14.19 27.59 -19.58
N HIS A 115 -14.69 28.67 -20.18
CA HIS A 115 -15.57 29.61 -19.47
C HIS A 115 -17.05 29.56 -19.91
N GLY A 116 -17.40 28.59 -20.75
CA GLY A 116 -18.77 28.42 -21.24
C GLY A 116 -18.99 27.06 -21.88
N HIS A 117 -20.25 26.71 -22.05
CA HIS A 117 -20.67 25.49 -22.76
C HIS A 117 -20.98 25.78 -24.21
N LYS A 118 -20.67 24.88 -25.15
CA LYS A 118 -21.10 25.04 -26.55
C LYS A 118 -22.61 24.93 -26.71
N LEU A 119 -23.20 25.79 -27.55
CA LEU A 119 -24.62 25.77 -27.89
C LEU A 119 -24.85 24.94 -29.16
N PHE A 120 -25.27 23.69 -28.98
CA PHE A 120 -25.57 22.77 -30.09
C PHE A 120 -26.93 23.06 -30.76
N GLY A 121 -27.82 23.76 -30.05
CA GLY A 121 -29.18 24.11 -30.47
C GLY A 121 -30.15 24.04 -29.29
N LEU A 122 -31.45 24.14 -29.59
CA LEU A 122 -32.50 23.92 -28.60
C LEU A 122 -32.68 22.42 -28.35
N ASP A 123 -32.84 22.02 -27.09
CA ASP A 123 -32.92 20.62 -26.66
C ASP A 123 -33.91 19.78 -27.48
N ASP A 124 -35.06 20.37 -27.84
CA ASP A 124 -36.12 19.72 -28.62
C ASP A 124 -35.81 19.52 -30.11
N THR A 125 -34.67 20.05 -30.57
CA THR A 125 -34.22 19.96 -31.96
C THR A 125 -32.96 19.11 -32.15
N LEU A 126 -32.31 18.64 -31.08
CA LEU A 126 -30.99 17.98 -31.18
C LEU A 126 -31.05 16.50 -31.55
N TRP A 127 -32.14 15.81 -31.21
CA TRP A 127 -32.18 14.34 -31.16
C TRP A 127 -31.93 13.64 -32.50
N ASN A 128 -32.35 14.21 -33.63
CA ASN A 128 -32.18 13.66 -34.97
C ASN A 128 -31.33 14.55 -35.89
N LYS A 129 -30.73 15.61 -35.33
CA LYS A 129 -29.93 16.55 -36.09
C LYS A 129 -28.55 15.94 -36.34
N PRO A 130 -28.18 15.64 -37.60
CA PRO A 130 -26.84 15.15 -37.91
C PRO A 130 -25.82 16.23 -37.57
N MET A 131 -24.70 15.81 -36.98
CA MET A 131 -23.55 16.66 -36.70
C MET A 131 -22.29 15.79 -36.57
N THR A 132 -21.23 16.21 -37.24
CA THR A 132 -19.90 15.63 -37.08
C THR A 132 -19.06 16.49 -36.13
N TYR A 133 -18.05 15.88 -35.50
CA TYR A 133 -17.24 16.59 -34.50
C TYR A 133 -16.51 17.82 -35.06
N ASP A 134 -16.18 17.83 -36.35
CA ASP A 134 -15.50 18.95 -37.03
C ASP A 134 -16.30 20.25 -37.01
N GLU A 135 -17.62 20.17 -36.82
CA GLU A 135 -18.51 21.33 -36.77
C GLU A 135 -18.52 22.00 -35.37
N ILE A 136 -18.19 21.23 -34.32
CA ILE A 136 -18.33 21.63 -32.92
C ILE A 136 -17.50 22.89 -32.57
N PRO A 137 -16.22 23.02 -32.98
CA PRO A 137 -15.42 24.20 -32.62
C PRO A 137 -16.01 25.53 -33.11
N SER A 138 -16.83 25.48 -34.18
CA SER A 138 -17.47 26.67 -34.77
C SER A 138 -18.76 27.09 -34.06
N LEU A 139 -19.27 26.26 -33.13
CA LEU A 139 -20.49 26.56 -32.40
C LEU A 139 -20.31 27.77 -31.47
N PRO A 140 -21.34 28.63 -31.36
CA PRO A 140 -21.32 29.70 -30.37
C PRO A 140 -21.41 29.12 -28.96
N ASP A 141 -20.95 29.88 -27.97
CA ASP A 141 -21.14 29.52 -26.57
C ASP A 141 -22.58 29.81 -26.13
N SER A 142 -23.07 28.98 -25.22
CA SER A 142 -24.37 29.12 -24.59
C SER A 142 -24.40 30.34 -23.67
N GLN A 143 -25.45 31.14 -23.78
CA GLN A 143 -25.68 32.27 -22.89
C GLN A 143 -26.47 31.88 -21.64
N THR A 144 -26.99 30.65 -21.58
CA THR A 144 -27.93 30.20 -20.54
C THR A 144 -27.41 29.02 -19.73
N SER A 145 -26.30 28.42 -20.13
CA SER A 145 -25.65 27.32 -19.41
C SER A 145 -24.27 27.79 -18.95
N GLY A 146 -24.00 27.63 -17.66
CA GLY A 146 -22.75 28.05 -17.02
C GLY A 146 -22.51 27.37 -15.68
N ASP A 147 -23.03 26.15 -15.53
CA ASP A 147 -22.83 25.33 -14.35
C ASP A 147 -21.54 24.54 -14.52
N PHE A 148 -20.65 24.63 -13.53
CA PHE A 148 -19.37 23.93 -13.55
C PHE A 148 -19.20 23.16 -12.24
N ILE A 149 -18.35 22.13 -12.28
CA ILE A 149 -17.99 21.40 -11.08
C ILE A 149 -17.23 22.31 -10.11
N ALA A 150 -17.38 22.05 -8.80
CA ALA A 150 -16.62 22.74 -7.79
C ALA A 150 -15.10 22.51 -7.97
N LYS A 151 -14.34 23.56 -7.66
CA LYS A 151 -12.88 23.59 -7.71
C LYS A 151 -12.32 23.96 -6.35
N SER A 152 -11.23 23.32 -5.95
CA SER A 152 -10.45 23.79 -4.81
C SER A 152 -9.77 25.14 -5.11
N PRO A 153 -9.20 25.82 -4.11
CA PRO A 153 -8.37 27.00 -4.32
C PRO A 153 -7.28 26.82 -5.39
N ASN A 154 -6.68 25.64 -5.50
CA ASN A 154 -5.63 25.32 -6.48
C ASN A 154 -6.16 24.62 -7.75
N GLY A 155 -7.46 24.71 -8.02
CA GLY A 155 -8.04 24.26 -9.29
C GLY A 155 -8.27 22.76 -9.40
N TRP A 156 -8.26 22.02 -8.28
CA TRP A 156 -8.61 20.60 -8.22
C TRP A 156 -10.11 20.39 -8.39
N ALA A 157 -10.52 19.55 -9.34
CA ALA A 157 -11.93 19.24 -9.61
C ALA A 157 -12.46 18.15 -8.68
N VAL A 158 -13.51 18.45 -7.89
CA VAL A 158 -14.08 17.51 -6.91
C VAL A 158 -15.59 17.38 -7.09
N VAL A 159 -16.02 16.18 -7.46
CA VAL A 159 -17.46 15.83 -7.53
C VAL A 159 -17.94 15.16 -6.24
N SER A 160 -17.01 14.53 -5.52
CA SER A 160 -17.22 13.84 -4.26
C SER A 160 -15.92 13.82 -3.47
N GLU A 161 -15.99 13.99 -2.16
CA GLU A 161 -14.84 13.87 -1.27
C GLU A 161 -14.37 12.41 -1.12
N TYR A 162 -15.24 11.43 -1.38
CA TYR A 162 -14.86 10.02 -1.36
C TYR A 162 -14.32 9.58 -2.73
N GLY A 163 -13.00 9.41 -2.83
CA GLY A 163 -12.32 9.07 -4.09
C GLY A 163 -12.39 10.20 -5.11
N SER A 164 -11.99 11.41 -4.69
CA SER A 164 -11.95 12.59 -5.56
C SER A 164 -10.99 12.35 -6.74
N ALA A 165 -9.83 11.74 -6.52
CA ALA A 165 -8.85 11.43 -7.57
C ALA A 165 -9.36 10.42 -8.59
N ARG A 166 -10.11 9.40 -8.14
CA ARG A 166 -10.77 8.43 -9.03
C ARG A 166 -11.73 9.09 -10.03
N TYR A 167 -12.58 10.00 -9.55
CA TYR A 167 -13.54 10.66 -10.44
C TYR A 167 -12.84 11.65 -11.38
N ASN A 168 -11.82 12.34 -10.88
CA ASN A 168 -11.02 13.27 -11.65
C ASN A 168 -10.31 12.57 -12.83
N THR A 169 -9.59 11.49 -12.56
CA THR A 169 -8.90 10.70 -13.59
C THR A 169 -9.86 10.06 -14.59
N ALA A 170 -11.06 9.64 -14.15
CA ALA A 170 -12.09 9.16 -15.09
C ALA A 170 -12.57 10.26 -16.07
N ALA A 171 -12.66 11.52 -15.62
CA ALA A 171 -12.95 12.65 -16.49
C ALA A 171 -11.75 13.02 -17.38
N GLY A 172 -10.51 12.92 -16.87
CA GLY A 172 -9.28 13.05 -17.66
C GLY A 172 -9.19 12.04 -18.79
N LEU A 173 -9.50 10.76 -18.50
CA LEU A 173 -9.65 9.72 -19.52
C LEU A 173 -10.68 10.10 -20.59
N CYS A 174 -11.86 10.60 -20.18
CA CYS A 174 -12.89 11.05 -21.12
C CYS A 174 -12.38 12.22 -22.00
N ALA A 175 -11.63 13.17 -21.44
CA ALA A 175 -11.02 14.27 -22.17
C ALA A 175 -9.98 13.77 -23.19
N CYS A 176 -9.11 12.84 -22.80
CA CYS A 176 -8.14 12.21 -23.69
C CYS A 176 -8.83 11.44 -24.84
N VAL A 177 -9.92 10.71 -24.55
CA VAL A 177 -10.71 10.01 -25.58
C VAL A 177 -11.37 11.01 -26.53
N TYR A 178 -11.91 12.12 -26.03
CA TYR A 178 -12.49 13.18 -26.85
C TYR A 178 -11.46 13.77 -27.82
N ALA A 179 -10.29 14.17 -27.30
CA ALA A 179 -9.21 14.71 -28.11
C ALA A 179 -8.75 13.71 -29.18
N LYS A 180 -8.59 12.44 -28.81
CA LYS A 180 -8.17 11.38 -29.76
C LYS A 180 -9.20 11.15 -30.87
N THR A 181 -10.48 11.28 -30.53
CA THR A 181 -11.57 11.01 -31.45
C THR A 181 -11.85 12.17 -32.39
N THR A 182 -11.71 13.40 -31.90
CA THR A 182 -12.15 14.62 -32.59
C THR A 182 -11.01 15.49 -33.11
N GLY A 183 -9.79 15.28 -32.61
CA GLY A 183 -8.66 16.19 -32.82
C GLY A 183 -8.74 17.50 -32.04
N ASP A 184 -9.80 17.71 -31.25
CA ASP A 184 -9.95 18.89 -30.40
C ASP A 184 -9.28 18.68 -29.04
N GLU A 185 -8.13 19.33 -28.86
CA GLU A 185 -7.29 19.24 -27.67
C GLU A 185 -7.71 20.21 -26.54
N THR A 186 -8.85 20.91 -26.66
CA THR A 186 -9.32 21.94 -25.70
C THR A 186 -9.22 21.52 -24.23
N PHE A 187 -9.49 20.25 -23.92
CA PHE A 187 -9.56 19.74 -22.56
C PHE A 187 -8.28 19.08 -22.04
N LEU A 188 -7.28 18.87 -22.91
CA LEU A 188 -6.02 18.21 -22.52
C LEU A 188 -5.20 19.01 -21.50
N PRO A 189 -5.08 20.36 -21.57
CA PRO A 189 -4.37 21.13 -20.55
C PRO A 189 -4.96 20.94 -19.15
N TRP A 190 -6.30 20.87 -19.04
CA TRP A 190 -6.96 20.58 -17.77
C TRP A 190 -6.60 19.17 -17.28
N ALA A 191 -6.79 18.14 -18.10
CA ALA A 191 -6.49 16.75 -17.72
C ALA A 191 -5.02 16.58 -17.29
N LYS A 192 -4.08 17.15 -18.05
CA LYS A 192 -2.65 17.18 -17.72
C LYS A 192 -2.42 17.82 -16.35
N ARG A 193 -2.97 19.00 -16.08
CA ARG A 193 -2.78 19.68 -14.79
C ARG A 193 -3.34 18.87 -13.62
N GLN A 194 -4.49 18.23 -13.79
CA GLN A 194 -5.05 17.39 -12.72
C GLN A 194 -4.16 16.16 -12.46
N MET A 195 -3.57 15.56 -13.49
CA MET A 195 -2.61 14.47 -13.33
C MET A 195 -1.33 14.95 -12.63
N GLU A 196 -0.78 16.11 -13.02
CA GLU A 196 0.37 16.72 -12.33
C GLU A 196 0.06 16.99 -10.85
N TYR A 197 -1.19 17.38 -10.54
CA TYR A 197 -1.66 17.50 -9.16
C TYR A 197 -1.56 16.16 -8.41
N ILE A 198 -2.08 15.08 -9.00
CA ILE A 198 -2.03 13.73 -8.43
C ILE A 198 -0.58 13.27 -8.23
N LEU A 199 0.32 13.58 -9.17
CA LEU A 199 1.72 13.14 -9.14
C LEU A 199 2.64 14.03 -8.29
N GLY A 200 2.08 15.01 -7.56
CA GLY A 200 2.80 15.73 -6.50
C GLY A 200 2.86 17.25 -6.65
N ASP A 201 2.44 17.83 -7.78
CA ASP A 201 2.33 19.29 -7.95
C ASP A 201 1.03 19.82 -7.32
N ASN A 202 0.99 19.69 -5.99
CA ASN A 202 -0.13 20.03 -5.13
C ASN A 202 0.35 20.64 -3.79
N PRO A 203 -0.55 21.29 -3.02
CA PRO A 203 -0.18 21.94 -1.77
C PRO A 203 0.32 21.01 -0.65
N MET A 204 0.06 19.70 -0.75
CA MET A 204 0.54 18.70 0.22
C MET A 204 1.99 18.30 -0.03
N GLY A 205 2.50 18.48 -1.26
CA GLY A 205 3.91 18.24 -1.61
C GLY A 205 4.30 16.77 -1.76
N TYR A 206 3.32 15.89 -1.96
CA TYR A 206 3.54 14.46 -2.21
C TYR A 206 2.52 13.92 -3.22
N ALA A 207 2.88 12.86 -3.92
CA ALA A 207 2.01 12.18 -4.88
C ALA A 207 0.91 11.36 -4.20
N TYR A 208 -0.26 11.28 -4.81
CA TYR A 208 -1.35 10.38 -4.40
C TYR A 208 -1.27 9.00 -5.09
N GLU A 209 -0.27 8.78 -5.93
CA GLU A 209 0.12 7.44 -6.41
C GLU A 209 1.15 6.85 -5.45
N VAL A 210 0.80 5.75 -4.79
CA VAL A 210 1.68 5.06 -3.85
C VAL A 210 2.94 4.57 -4.58
N GLY A 211 4.10 4.86 -4.01
CA GLY A 211 5.40 4.46 -4.56
C GLY A 211 5.88 5.29 -5.77
N TYR A 212 5.22 6.41 -6.07
CA TYR A 212 5.65 7.33 -7.13
C TYR A 212 6.74 8.29 -6.63
N GLU A 213 7.86 8.37 -7.37
CA GLU A 213 9.03 9.19 -7.03
C GLU A 213 9.48 8.97 -5.56
N TYR A 214 9.99 10.02 -4.90
CA TYR A 214 10.52 9.95 -3.53
C TYR A 214 9.54 10.42 -2.44
N SER A 215 8.36 10.92 -2.82
CA SER A 215 7.38 11.50 -1.88
C SER A 215 5.96 11.19 -2.34
N TYR A 216 5.28 10.32 -1.61
CA TYR A 216 3.96 9.80 -1.95
C TYR A 216 3.12 9.52 -0.69
N ALA A 217 1.80 9.32 -0.87
CA ALA A 217 0.90 8.85 0.18
C ALA A 217 1.34 7.45 0.65
N SER A 218 1.91 7.39 1.84
CA SER A 218 2.67 6.25 2.34
C SER A 218 1.84 5.28 3.18
N GLN A 219 0.61 5.65 3.52
CA GLN A 219 -0.28 4.88 4.40
C GLN A 219 -1.63 4.56 3.74
N PRO A 220 -1.64 3.86 2.58
CA PRO A 220 -2.88 3.39 1.97
C PRO A 220 -3.69 2.52 2.95
N HIS A 221 -5.01 2.59 2.87
CA HIS A 221 -5.93 1.75 3.63
C HIS A 221 -5.95 0.30 3.08
N HIS A 222 -4.82 -0.39 3.08
CA HIS A 222 -4.66 -1.68 2.40
C HIS A 222 -4.07 -2.75 3.33
N ARG A 223 -4.92 -3.68 3.77
CA ARG A 223 -4.58 -4.72 4.77
C ARG A 223 -3.34 -5.54 4.43
N ALA A 224 -3.17 -5.91 3.16
CA ALA A 224 -2.05 -6.76 2.76
C ALA A 224 -0.76 -5.96 2.57
N ALA A 225 -0.83 -4.64 2.37
CA ALA A 225 0.36 -3.77 2.37
C ALA A 225 0.77 -3.44 3.81
N HIS A 226 -0.22 -3.20 4.67
CA HIS A 226 -0.05 -2.93 6.09
C HIS A 226 0.45 -4.15 6.86
N CYS A 227 0.00 -5.34 6.43
CA CYS A 227 0.38 -6.64 6.96
C CYS A 227 0.35 -6.77 8.50
N SER A 228 -0.63 -6.12 9.15
CA SER A 228 -0.83 -6.21 10.59
C SER A 228 -0.91 -7.65 11.08
N ALA A 229 -0.01 -7.99 11.99
CA ALA A 229 0.00 -9.28 12.64
C ALA A 229 -0.75 -9.28 14.01
N THR A 230 -1.46 -8.19 14.32
CA THR A 230 -2.27 -8.01 15.54
C THR A 230 -3.74 -7.68 15.25
N GLN A 231 -4.16 -7.66 13.98
CA GLN A 231 -5.49 -7.22 13.54
C GLN A 231 -5.80 -5.77 13.94
N SER A 232 -4.77 -4.94 14.08
CA SER A 232 -4.89 -3.53 14.41
C SER A 232 -4.39 -2.69 13.24
N GLN A 233 -5.09 -1.59 12.92
CA GLN A 233 -4.61 -0.62 11.92
C GLN A 233 -3.56 0.34 12.50
N GLU A 234 -3.30 0.27 13.80
CA GLU A 234 -2.29 1.07 14.49
C GLU A 234 -0.97 0.31 14.68
N ASN A 235 -0.94 -0.98 14.32
CA ASN A 235 0.24 -1.82 14.45
C ASN A 235 0.35 -2.76 13.23
N PRO A 236 1.38 -2.61 12.38
CA PRO A 236 2.50 -1.67 12.50
C PRO A 236 2.09 -0.19 12.34
N VAL A 237 2.98 0.74 12.71
CA VAL A 237 2.71 2.19 12.65
C VAL A 237 2.66 2.71 11.21
N GLY A 238 3.35 2.06 10.28
CA GLY A 238 3.21 2.29 8.85
C GLY A 238 3.14 0.97 8.09
N GLU A 239 3.32 1.02 6.78
CA GLU A 239 3.13 -0.16 5.92
C GLU A 239 4.37 -1.06 5.91
N GLU A 240 4.16 -2.38 5.85
CA GLU A 240 5.23 -3.38 5.67
C GLU A 240 5.64 -3.50 4.20
N HIS A 241 4.73 -3.15 3.28
CA HIS A 241 4.97 -3.23 1.84
C HIS A 241 4.50 -1.99 1.10
N ILE A 242 5.26 -1.60 0.08
CA ILE A 242 4.84 -0.53 -0.84
C ILE A 242 3.83 -1.10 -1.85
N LEU A 243 2.61 -0.54 -1.86
CA LEU A 243 1.57 -0.89 -2.83
C LEU A 243 1.72 -0.06 -4.11
N TYR A 244 2.79 -0.30 -4.87
CA TYR A 244 3.13 0.51 -6.05
C TYR A 244 1.97 0.71 -7.03
N GLY A 245 1.80 1.96 -7.45
CA GLY A 245 0.84 2.38 -8.47
C GLY A 245 -0.58 2.53 -7.93
N ALA A 246 -0.88 2.20 -6.68
CA ALA A 246 -2.20 2.41 -6.12
C ALA A 246 -2.52 3.91 -6.03
N LEU A 247 -3.65 4.30 -6.60
CA LEU A 247 -4.15 5.67 -6.46
C LEU A 247 -4.98 5.76 -5.17
N VAL A 248 -4.55 6.59 -4.22
CA VAL A 248 -5.37 6.87 -3.03
C VAL A 248 -6.56 7.77 -3.36
N GLY A 249 -7.49 7.94 -2.42
CA GLY A 249 -8.72 8.71 -2.61
C GLY A 249 -8.51 10.16 -3.08
N GLY A 250 -7.38 10.77 -2.73
CA GLY A 250 -7.04 12.14 -3.11
C GLY A 250 -7.69 13.19 -2.20
N PRO A 251 -7.47 14.48 -2.46
CA PRO A 251 -7.74 15.53 -1.48
C PRO A 251 -9.19 15.99 -1.49
N ASP A 252 -9.57 16.74 -0.45
CA ASP A 252 -10.86 17.43 -0.37
C ASP A 252 -10.93 18.72 -1.21
N LEU A 253 -12.07 19.42 -1.14
CA LEU A 253 -12.28 20.71 -1.81
C LEU A 253 -11.41 21.86 -1.28
N LYS A 254 -10.58 21.63 -0.26
CA LYS A 254 -9.67 22.62 0.33
C LYS A 254 -8.21 22.25 0.07
N ASP A 255 -7.95 21.34 -0.86
CA ASP A 255 -6.61 20.83 -1.18
C ASP A 255 -5.96 20.02 -0.04
N TYR A 256 -6.75 19.54 0.93
CA TYR A 256 -6.22 18.81 2.08
C TYR A 256 -6.32 17.29 1.89
N HIS A 257 -5.26 16.60 2.27
CA HIS A 257 -5.19 15.13 2.34
C HIS A 257 -4.52 14.72 3.66
N HIS A 258 -5.02 13.65 4.28
CA HIS A 258 -4.49 13.13 5.54
C HIS A 258 -3.97 11.71 5.33
N ASP A 259 -2.65 11.53 5.35
CA ASP A 259 -1.98 10.24 5.11
C ASP A 259 -1.90 9.41 6.40
N GLU A 260 -2.97 8.64 6.66
CA GLU A 260 -3.10 7.74 7.80
C GLU A 260 -3.87 6.46 7.38
N THR A 261 -3.33 5.28 7.71
CA THR A 261 -3.91 3.97 7.30
C THR A 261 -5.37 3.80 7.75
N LYS A 262 -5.79 4.42 8.85
CA LYS A 262 -7.17 4.36 9.35
C LYS A 262 -8.15 5.31 8.66
N ASP A 263 -7.65 6.30 7.91
CA ASP A 263 -8.48 7.21 7.14
C ASP A 263 -8.90 6.57 5.81
N TYR A 264 -10.02 5.87 5.86
CA TYR A 264 -10.60 5.16 4.72
C TYR A 264 -11.29 6.08 3.70
N ILE A 265 -11.18 7.41 3.81
CA ILE A 265 -11.70 8.35 2.81
C ILE A 265 -10.55 8.82 1.93
N TYR A 266 -9.51 9.38 2.54
CA TYR A 266 -8.35 9.90 1.82
C TYR A 266 -7.44 8.77 1.32
N ASN A 267 -7.25 7.71 2.09
CA ASN A 267 -6.30 6.64 1.78
C ASN A 267 -6.93 5.35 1.23
N GLU A 268 -8.23 5.35 0.92
CA GLU A 268 -8.84 4.19 0.26
C GLU A 268 -8.16 3.91 -1.08
N VAL A 269 -7.99 2.62 -1.38
CA VAL A 269 -7.45 2.14 -2.66
C VAL A 269 -8.34 1.03 -3.22
N THR A 270 -8.67 1.10 -4.51
CA THR A 270 -9.54 0.11 -5.17
C THR A 270 -9.17 -0.07 -6.64
N ASP A 271 -9.65 -1.18 -7.23
CA ASP A 271 -9.52 -1.42 -8.67
C ASP A 271 -10.13 -0.29 -9.51
N ASP A 272 -11.26 0.27 -9.07
CA ASP A 272 -11.97 1.31 -9.83
C ASP A 272 -11.26 2.67 -9.80
N TYR A 273 -10.50 2.95 -8.73
CA TYR A 273 -9.67 4.16 -8.65
C TYR A 273 -8.57 4.10 -9.71
N ASN A 274 -7.94 2.94 -9.84
CA ASN A 274 -6.87 2.71 -10.80
C ASN A 274 -7.34 2.57 -12.26
N ALA A 275 -8.58 2.13 -12.51
CA ALA A 275 -9.08 1.92 -13.87
C ALA A 275 -9.10 3.20 -14.73
N GLY A 276 -9.68 4.28 -14.21
CA GLY A 276 -9.69 5.59 -14.86
C GLY A 276 -8.28 6.20 -14.94
N PHE A 277 -7.52 6.09 -13.85
CA PHE A 277 -6.15 6.56 -13.72
C PHE A 277 -5.20 6.00 -14.77
N CYS A 278 -5.15 4.67 -14.95
CA CYS A 278 -4.32 4.05 -15.98
C CYS A 278 -4.71 4.51 -17.39
N GLY A 279 -6.00 4.70 -17.64
CA GLY A 279 -6.50 5.19 -18.93
C GLY A 279 -6.11 6.64 -19.21
N ASP A 280 -6.20 7.50 -18.19
CA ASP A 280 -5.80 8.92 -18.29
C ASP A 280 -4.29 9.06 -18.48
N LEU A 281 -3.48 8.36 -17.68
CA LEU A 281 -2.02 8.27 -17.85
C LEU A 281 -1.64 7.83 -19.27
N ALA A 282 -2.29 6.79 -19.80
CA ALA A 282 -2.04 6.32 -21.17
C ALA A 282 -2.43 7.37 -22.23
N GLY A 283 -3.52 8.12 -22.00
CA GLY A 283 -3.94 9.23 -22.84
C GLY A 283 -2.94 10.38 -22.82
N LEU A 284 -2.53 10.83 -21.64
CA LEU A 284 -1.57 11.91 -21.45
C LEU A 284 -0.18 11.51 -21.99
N TYR A 285 0.26 10.27 -21.80
CA TYR A 285 1.45 9.74 -22.46
C TYR A 285 1.32 9.83 -23.98
N HIS A 286 0.18 9.42 -24.55
CA HIS A 286 -0.02 9.51 -26.01
C HIS A 286 0.10 10.95 -26.55
N PHE A 287 -0.45 11.94 -25.84
CA PHE A 287 -0.45 13.33 -26.29
C PHE A 287 0.83 14.09 -25.98
N TYR A 288 1.44 13.84 -24.82
CA TYR A 288 2.55 14.63 -24.29
C TYR A 288 3.85 13.84 -24.13
N GLY A 289 3.81 12.56 -23.73
CA GLY A 289 5.00 11.78 -23.42
C GLY A 289 5.56 10.92 -24.57
N ALA A 290 4.77 10.58 -25.58
CA ALA A 290 5.19 9.67 -26.64
C ALA A 290 6.34 10.26 -27.48
N LYS A 291 7.04 9.41 -28.23
CA LYS A 291 8.12 9.85 -29.13
C LYS A 291 7.67 11.00 -30.06
N GLY A 292 8.43 12.09 -30.06
CA GLY A 292 8.17 13.31 -30.81
C GLY A 292 7.19 14.28 -30.14
N LYS A 293 6.81 14.04 -28.89
CA LYS A 293 5.92 14.91 -28.11
C LYS A 293 6.70 15.76 -27.09
N GLU A 294 6.00 16.74 -26.52
CA GLU A 294 6.56 17.81 -25.69
C GLU A 294 7.38 17.30 -24.49
N LEU A 295 6.93 16.23 -23.84
CA LEU A 295 7.52 15.65 -22.64
C LEU A 295 8.30 14.36 -22.93
N GLU A 296 8.67 14.10 -24.20
CA GLU A 296 9.44 12.90 -24.57
C GLU A 296 10.71 12.75 -23.71
N ASP A 297 11.42 13.85 -23.48
CA ASP A 297 12.70 13.91 -22.76
C ASP A 297 12.54 13.81 -21.23
N GLN A 298 11.32 13.89 -20.72
CA GLN A 298 11.00 13.76 -19.30
C GLN A 298 10.52 12.35 -18.91
N ASN A 299 10.37 11.42 -19.86
CA ASN A 299 10.00 10.05 -19.50
C ASN A 299 11.19 9.29 -18.92
N HIS A 300 11.04 8.86 -17.66
CA HIS A 300 12.00 8.00 -16.98
C HIS A 300 11.50 6.56 -17.00
N ILE A 301 11.80 5.82 -18.07
CA ILE A 301 11.50 4.38 -18.12
C ILE A 301 12.47 3.68 -17.17
N ILE A 302 11.94 2.98 -16.16
CA ILE A 302 12.74 2.12 -15.30
C ILE A 302 12.87 0.75 -16.00
N PRO A 303 14.05 0.41 -16.57
CA PRO A 303 14.21 -0.86 -17.26
C PRO A 303 14.12 -2.01 -16.25
N ASP A 304 13.48 -3.10 -16.67
CA ASP A 304 13.42 -4.34 -15.90
C ASP A 304 12.89 -4.17 -14.46
N TRP A 305 11.95 -3.23 -14.26
CA TRP A 305 11.31 -2.99 -12.96
C TRP A 305 10.63 -4.27 -12.43
N ASP A 306 11.19 -4.83 -11.36
CA ASP A 306 10.75 -6.09 -10.78
C ASP A 306 9.67 -5.88 -9.73
N MET A 307 8.42 -6.08 -10.15
CA MET A 307 7.24 -6.10 -9.27
C MET A 307 6.99 -7.47 -8.62
N SER A 308 7.83 -8.47 -8.88
CA SER A 308 7.65 -9.83 -8.35
C SER A 308 8.15 -9.98 -6.90
N GLN A 309 9.00 -9.06 -6.45
CA GLN A 309 9.49 -9.03 -5.07
C GLN A 309 8.76 -7.95 -4.27
N PRO A 310 8.25 -8.25 -3.07
CA PRO A 310 7.71 -7.24 -2.18
C PRO A 310 8.84 -6.26 -1.81
N LYS A 311 8.53 -4.96 -1.88
CA LYS A 311 9.44 -3.92 -1.41
C LYS A 311 9.00 -3.47 -0.03
N GLU A 312 9.93 -3.49 0.91
CA GLU A 312 9.72 -3.12 2.30
C GLU A 312 9.24 -1.67 2.39
N GLY A 313 8.19 -1.43 3.17
CA GLY A 313 7.77 -0.08 3.53
C GLY A 313 8.76 0.53 4.52
N GLY A 314 9.07 1.82 4.37
CA GLY A 314 10.16 2.49 5.10
C GLY A 314 9.95 2.72 6.60
N THR A 315 9.01 2.02 7.24
CA THR A 315 8.58 2.28 8.63
C THR A 315 8.50 1.03 9.53
N CYS A 316 8.84 -0.16 9.03
CA CYS A 316 8.77 -1.39 9.82
C CYS A 316 9.96 -1.52 10.79
N GLU A 317 9.72 -2.03 12.00
CA GLU A 317 10.80 -2.50 12.87
C GLU A 317 11.43 -3.75 12.25
N SER A 318 12.74 -3.74 12.02
CA SER A 318 13.44 -4.88 11.44
C SER A 318 13.47 -6.06 12.43
N HIS A 319 12.67 -7.09 12.16
CA HIS A 319 12.71 -8.36 12.89
C HIS A 319 12.79 -9.52 11.89
N PRO A 320 13.43 -10.65 12.26
CA PRO A 320 13.33 -11.87 11.45
C PRO A 320 11.86 -12.30 11.25
N GLU A 321 11.55 -13.06 10.19
CA GLU A 321 10.18 -13.56 9.98
C GLU A 321 9.69 -14.43 11.17
N VAL A 322 10.61 -15.11 11.84
CA VAL A 322 10.34 -15.91 13.03
C VAL A 322 11.35 -15.59 14.11
N PHE A 323 10.86 -15.17 15.28
CA PHE A 323 11.70 -14.79 16.41
C PHE A 323 11.01 -15.08 17.73
N VAL A 324 11.75 -14.96 18.83
CA VAL A 324 11.22 -15.12 20.18
C VAL A 324 11.43 -13.82 20.95
N THR A 325 10.39 -13.40 21.68
CA THR A 325 10.56 -12.48 22.80
C THR A 325 10.41 -13.25 24.11
N ALA A 326 11.15 -12.87 25.14
CA ALA A 326 11.13 -13.57 26.43
C ALA A 326 11.17 -12.62 27.62
N ALA A 327 10.77 -13.13 28.78
CA ALA A 327 10.83 -12.43 30.05
C ALA A 327 10.90 -13.42 31.21
N LYS A 328 11.32 -12.93 32.38
CA LYS A 328 11.38 -13.70 33.63
C LYS A 328 10.35 -13.21 34.64
N ASN A 329 9.95 -14.05 35.59
CA ASN A 329 9.10 -13.63 36.70
C ASN A 329 9.58 -14.24 38.02
N GLN A 330 8.81 -15.17 38.62
CA GLN A 330 9.12 -15.69 39.94
C GLN A 330 10.49 -16.37 39.94
N GLU A 331 11.41 -15.82 40.72
CA GLU A 331 12.73 -16.36 40.95
C GLU A 331 12.96 -16.52 42.45
N THR A 332 13.39 -17.71 42.84
CA THR A 332 13.64 -18.11 44.22
C THR A 332 14.81 -19.07 44.27
N ASP A 333 15.31 -19.38 45.47
CA ASP A 333 16.32 -20.44 45.69
C ASP A 333 15.84 -21.85 45.26
N ALA A 334 14.60 -21.99 44.77
CA ALA A 334 14.03 -23.24 44.26
C ALA A 334 13.87 -23.25 42.73
N GLY A 335 14.04 -22.13 42.03
CA GLY A 335 13.83 -22.10 40.58
C GLY A 335 13.48 -20.74 40.00
N LEU A 336 13.29 -20.75 38.68
CA LEU A 336 12.98 -19.61 37.83
C LEU A 336 11.74 -19.88 36.98
N GLN A 337 10.85 -18.89 36.88
CA GLN A 337 9.77 -18.85 35.89
C GLN A 337 10.17 -18.03 34.67
N VAL A 338 10.01 -18.62 33.49
CA VAL A 338 10.31 -18.04 32.18
C VAL A 338 9.03 -17.98 31.35
N LYS A 339 8.83 -16.84 30.67
CA LYS A 339 7.83 -16.66 29.61
C LYS A 339 8.57 -16.53 28.29
N VAL A 340 8.23 -17.38 27.32
CA VAL A 340 8.66 -17.24 25.93
C VAL A 340 7.45 -16.95 25.05
N VAL A 341 7.63 -16.09 24.07
CA VAL A 341 6.62 -15.77 23.06
C VAL A 341 7.28 -15.98 21.72
N ILE A 342 6.91 -17.05 21.02
CA ILE A 342 7.35 -17.28 19.64
C ILE A 342 6.45 -16.49 18.71
N HIS A 343 7.05 -15.76 17.76
CA HIS A 343 6.35 -14.92 16.78
C HIS A 343 6.57 -15.49 15.39
N ASN A 344 5.49 -15.71 14.66
CA ASN A 344 5.47 -15.85 13.21
C ASN A 344 4.97 -14.52 12.62
N ARG A 345 5.91 -13.74 12.10
CA ARG A 345 5.72 -12.46 11.39
C ARG A 345 6.15 -12.59 9.93
N THR A 346 5.85 -13.73 9.31
CA THR A 346 6.07 -13.89 7.87
C THR A 346 5.24 -12.85 7.11
N THR A 347 5.87 -12.06 6.24
CA THR A 347 5.18 -11.04 5.45
C THR A 347 5.32 -11.29 3.94
N ASN A 348 6.26 -12.16 3.53
CA ASN A 348 6.66 -12.34 2.13
C ASN A 348 6.56 -13.79 1.61
N PRO A 349 5.36 -14.37 1.40
CA PRO A 349 4.05 -13.86 1.80
C PRO A 349 3.69 -14.30 3.24
N PRO A 350 2.63 -13.71 3.84
CA PRO A 350 2.13 -14.17 5.13
C PRO A 350 1.65 -15.60 5.07
N ARG A 351 2.17 -16.44 5.98
CA ARG A 351 1.88 -17.88 5.97
C ARG A 351 1.72 -18.44 7.37
N PHE A 352 0.75 -19.33 7.51
CA PHE A 352 0.67 -20.20 8.67
C PHE A 352 1.86 -21.16 8.68
N MET A 353 2.53 -21.27 9.82
CA MET A 353 3.67 -22.17 10.04
C MET A 353 3.31 -23.21 11.10
N SER A 354 3.93 -24.38 11.02
CA SER A 354 3.93 -25.44 12.03
C SER A 354 5.36 -25.81 12.38
N ASP A 355 5.54 -26.69 13.35
CA ASP A 355 6.84 -27.33 13.65
C ASP A 355 7.92 -26.31 14.05
N LEU A 356 7.46 -25.30 14.77
CA LEU A 356 8.27 -24.26 15.38
C LEU A 356 8.84 -24.75 16.71
N ALA A 357 10.07 -24.36 17.04
CA ALA A 357 10.65 -24.62 18.34
C ALA A 357 11.55 -23.49 18.81
N CYS A 358 11.77 -23.41 20.13
CA CYS A 358 12.80 -22.56 20.70
C CYS A 358 13.54 -23.26 21.84
N ARG A 359 14.79 -22.86 22.09
CA ARG A 359 15.62 -23.42 23.16
C ARG A 359 16.05 -22.37 24.15
N TYR A 360 15.82 -22.64 25.44
CA TYR A 360 16.31 -21.85 26.56
C TYR A 360 17.49 -22.57 27.21
N TYR A 361 18.64 -21.91 27.27
CA TYR A 361 19.91 -22.43 27.78
C TYR A 361 20.16 -21.95 29.20
N PHE A 362 20.48 -22.88 30.10
CA PHE A 362 20.71 -22.65 31.51
C PHE A 362 21.92 -23.44 32.01
N ASN A 363 22.53 -23.01 33.10
CA ASN A 363 23.70 -23.66 33.68
C ASN A 363 23.33 -24.28 35.05
N ILE A 364 23.97 -25.39 35.42
CA ILE A 364 23.70 -26.10 36.69
C ILE A 364 24.94 -26.16 37.60
N GLN A 365 25.93 -25.31 37.41
CA GLN A 365 27.19 -25.35 38.16
C GLN A 365 26.96 -25.27 39.67
N GLU A 366 25.98 -24.49 40.12
CA GLU A 366 25.56 -24.38 41.51
C GLU A 366 25.03 -25.70 42.10
N LEU A 367 24.43 -26.56 41.27
CA LEU A 367 24.02 -27.92 41.66
C LEU A 367 25.22 -28.86 41.71
N LEU A 368 26.09 -28.78 40.70
CA LEU A 368 27.30 -29.60 40.64
C LEU A 368 28.22 -29.33 41.85
N ASP A 369 28.30 -28.08 42.29
CA ASP A 369 29.11 -27.65 43.43
C ASP A 369 28.64 -28.27 44.77
N ILE A 370 27.35 -28.60 44.88
CA ILE A 370 26.77 -29.28 46.06
C ILE A 370 26.63 -30.79 45.88
N GLY A 371 27.10 -31.34 44.75
CA GLY A 371 27.07 -32.78 44.45
C GLY A 371 25.73 -33.29 43.90
N GLU A 372 24.87 -32.39 43.43
CA GLU A 372 23.66 -32.70 42.68
C GLU A 372 23.97 -32.75 41.16
N ASP A 373 22.98 -33.14 40.36
CA ASP A 373 23.09 -33.18 38.88
C ASP A 373 21.75 -32.79 38.23
N ALA A 374 21.69 -32.79 36.90
CA ALA A 374 20.51 -32.38 36.14
C ALA A 374 19.23 -33.18 36.47
N SER A 375 19.32 -34.36 37.10
CA SER A 375 18.13 -35.09 37.56
C SER A 375 17.36 -34.38 38.68
N PHE A 376 18.00 -33.43 39.36
CA PHE A 376 17.40 -32.54 40.34
C PHE A 376 16.66 -31.36 39.69
N VAL A 377 16.78 -31.15 38.39
CA VAL A 377 16.00 -30.12 37.68
C VAL A 377 14.69 -30.74 37.17
N GLU A 378 13.58 -30.05 37.42
CA GLU A 378 12.25 -30.37 36.88
C GLU A 378 11.77 -29.20 36.02
N CYS A 379 11.20 -29.52 34.86
CA CYS A 379 10.50 -28.54 34.05
C CYS A 379 8.99 -28.61 34.31
N CYS A 380 8.38 -27.50 34.74
CA CYS A 380 6.94 -27.41 34.97
C CYS A 380 6.30 -26.44 33.98
N VAL A 381 5.26 -26.87 33.26
CA VAL A 381 4.48 -25.97 32.39
C VAL A 381 3.46 -25.22 33.24
N ASP A 382 3.48 -23.90 33.18
CA ASP A 382 2.53 -23.03 33.88
C ASP A 382 1.42 -22.53 32.94
N TYR A 383 1.74 -22.29 31.67
CA TYR A 383 0.76 -21.85 30.66
C TYR A 383 1.18 -22.22 29.23
N ASP A 384 0.22 -22.67 28.44
CA ASP A 384 0.34 -22.86 27.00
C ASP A 384 -0.82 -22.15 26.28
N ALA A 385 -0.50 -21.13 25.48
CA ALA A 385 -1.49 -20.41 24.70
C ALA A 385 -2.13 -21.27 23.59
N GLU A 386 -1.40 -22.22 23.00
CA GLU A 386 -1.93 -23.06 21.93
C GLU A 386 -2.99 -24.03 22.47
N ASP A 387 -2.72 -24.69 23.60
CA ASP A 387 -3.73 -25.51 24.31
C ASP A 387 -4.98 -24.69 24.65
N ALA A 388 -4.79 -23.50 25.24
CA ALA A 388 -5.90 -22.62 25.64
C ALA A 388 -6.74 -22.17 24.43
N MET A 389 -6.11 -21.72 23.35
CA MET A 389 -6.80 -21.19 22.17
C MET A 389 -7.47 -22.27 21.34
N THR A 390 -6.93 -23.50 21.33
CA THR A 390 -7.51 -24.61 20.57
C THR A 390 -8.44 -25.49 21.40
N SER A 391 -8.57 -25.21 22.70
CA SER A 391 -9.30 -26.04 23.66
C SER A 391 -8.77 -27.47 23.71
N GLY A 392 -7.44 -27.59 23.79
CA GLY A 392 -6.70 -28.85 23.92
C GLY A 392 -6.66 -29.73 22.68
N LYS A 393 -6.82 -29.16 21.49
CA LYS A 393 -6.70 -29.92 20.23
C LYS A 393 -5.25 -30.02 19.75
N SER A 394 -4.47 -28.99 20.02
CA SER A 394 -3.02 -28.91 19.83
C SER A 394 -2.42 -28.22 21.05
N HIS A 395 -1.17 -28.52 21.35
CA HIS A 395 -0.45 -27.97 22.50
C HIS A 395 1.04 -27.98 22.21
N ALA A 396 1.76 -27.05 22.82
CA ALA A 396 3.21 -27.11 22.85
C ALA A 396 3.70 -28.15 23.86
N THR A 397 4.87 -28.72 23.57
CA THR A 397 5.58 -29.62 24.48
C THR A 397 6.88 -28.97 24.95
N ILE A 398 7.36 -29.37 26.12
CA ILE A 398 8.68 -28.98 26.63
C ILE A 398 9.50 -30.23 26.95
N SER A 399 10.78 -30.22 26.58
CA SER A 399 11.68 -31.33 26.87
C SER A 399 12.10 -31.37 28.36
N GLU A 400 12.54 -32.53 28.83
CA GLU A 400 13.43 -32.60 29.98
C GLU A 400 14.76 -31.86 29.68
N PRO A 401 15.56 -31.50 30.70
CA PRO A 401 16.91 -30.97 30.52
C PRO A 401 17.78 -31.81 29.57
N ILE A 402 18.27 -31.20 28.50
CA ILE A 402 19.19 -31.83 27.54
C ILE A 402 20.58 -31.24 27.74
N LYS A 403 21.58 -32.10 27.93
CA LYS A 403 22.97 -31.67 28.13
C LYS A 403 23.50 -31.00 26.86
N TYR A 404 24.00 -29.77 27.00
CA TYR A 404 24.60 -29.00 25.90
C TYR A 404 26.12 -29.20 25.86
N ASP A 405 26.80 -29.02 27.00
CA ASP A 405 28.26 -29.14 27.11
C ASP A 405 28.71 -29.85 28.40
N ASP A 406 30.03 -30.01 28.56
CA ASP A 406 30.65 -30.58 29.76
C ASP A 406 30.90 -29.56 30.89
N ASN A 407 30.58 -28.29 30.69
CA ASN A 407 30.76 -27.19 31.65
C ASN A 407 29.48 -26.89 32.46
N GLY A 408 28.51 -27.81 32.43
CA GLY A 408 27.27 -27.66 33.19
C GLY A 408 26.16 -26.94 32.43
N THR A 409 26.31 -26.63 31.14
CA THR A 409 25.25 -26.02 30.34
C THR A 409 24.26 -27.08 29.84
N TYR A 410 22.98 -26.79 30.01
CA TYR A 410 21.84 -27.58 29.54
C TYR A 410 20.87 -26.67 28.78
N TYR A 411 19.92 -27.27 28.07
CA TYR A 411 18.80 -26.53 27.51
C TYR A 411 17.49 -27.30 27.69
N VAL A 412 16.38 -26.55 27.66
CA VAL A 412 15.03 -27.10 27.42
C VAL A 412 14.53 -26.61 26.07
N GLU A 413 13.84 -27.48 25.35
CA GLU A 413 13.27 -27.20 24.03
C GLU A 413 11.74 -27.16 24.12
N VAL A 414 11.15 -26.02 23.78
CA VAL A 414 9.70 -25.86 23.61
C VAL A 414 9.37 -26.11 22.15
N LYS A 415 8.43 -27.02 21.86
CA LYS A 415 8.00 -27.38 20.50
C LYS A 415 6.52 -27.19 20.29
N TRP A 416 6.18 -26.52 19.20
CA TRP A 416 4.85 -26.40 18.61
C TRP A 416 4.74 -27.37 17.42
N GLU A 417 4.94 -28.66 17.67
CA GLU A 417 4.84 -29.73 16.67
C GLU A 417 3.38 -29.89 16.21
N ASP A 418 3.15 -29.97 14.89
CA ASP A 418 1.80 -30.00 14.28
C ASP A 418 0.87 -28.82 14.68
N CYS A 419 1.39 -27.77 15.30
CA CYS A 419 0.64 -26.61 15.75
C CYS A 419 0.70 -25.51 14.69
N LYS A 420 -0.37 -25.38 13.89
CA LYS A 420 -0.39 -24.47 12.74
C LYS A 420 -0.92 -23.07 13.12
N PHE A 421 -0.08 -22.04 13.07
CA PHE A 421 -0.48 -20.67 13.40
C PHE A 421 0.24 -19.55 12.62
N TYR A 422 -0.39 -18.39 12.60
CA TYR A 422 0.18 -17.09 12.21
C TYR A 422 0.02 -16.12 13.39
N GLY A 423 0.94 -15.18 13.57
CA GLY A 423 1.03 -14.36 14.79
C GLY A 423 1.87 -15.05 15.86
N SER A 424 1.52 -14.89 17.14
CA SER A 424 2.36 -15.34 18.25
C SER A 424 1.75 -16.45 19.11
N ARG A 425 2.60 -17.15 19.88
CA ARG A 425 2.21 -18.09 20.93
C ARG A 425 3.03 -17.86 22.19
N VAL A 426 2.32 -17.67 23.30
CA VAL A 426 2.91 -17.55 24.64
C VAL A 426 3.04 -18.95 25.25
N PHE A 427 4.20 -19.24 25.83
CA PHE A 427 4.44 -20.44 26.62
C PHE A 427 5.19 -20.05 27.90
N GLN A 428 4.71 -20.50 29.05
CA GLN A 428 5.31 -20.22 30.35
C GLN A 428 5.68 -21.53 31.04
N PHE A 429 6.92 -21.58 31.52
CA PHE A 429 7.44 -22.74 32.23
C PHE A 429 8.32 -22.31 33.40
N ARG A 430 8.52 -23.24 34.34
CA ARG A 430 9.48 -23.11 35.44
C ARG A 430 10.55 -24.17 35.33
N LEU A 431 11.79 -23.76 35.58
CA LEU A 431 12.89 -24.66 35.91
C LEU A 431 12.98 -24.69 37.44
N VAL A 432 12.83 -25.87 38.03
CA VAL A 432 12.72 -26.05 39.48
C VAL A 432 13.78 -27.03 39.96
N ASN A 433 14.57 -26.63 40.97
CA ASN A 433 15.36 -27.58 41.74
C ASN A 433 14.42 -28.39 42.67
N LYS A 434 14.38 -29.70 42.45
CA LYS A 434 13.69 -30.67 43.32
C LYS A 434 14.33 -30.66 44.70
N MET A 435 13.50 -30.41 45.70
CA MET A 435 13.93 -30.47 47.10
C MET A 435 14.74 -31.75 47.41
N HIS A 436 15.97 -31.55 47.86
CA HIS A 436 16.87 -32.66 48.14
C HIS A 436 16.27 -33.57 49.23
N PRO A 437 16.20 -34.91 49.01
CA PRO A 437 15.39 -35.81 49.83
C PRO A 437 15.90 -35.96 51.27
N GLU A 438 17.18 -35.67 51.52
CA GLU A 438 17.78 -35.81 52.86
C GLU A 438 17.89 -34.47 53.61
N THR A 439 18.15 -33.37 52.90
CA THR A 439 18.43 -32.06 53.50
C THR A 439 17.23 -31.14 53.47
N TYR A 440 16.22 -31.44 52.65
CA TYR A 440 15.03 -30.60 52.45
C TYR A 440 15.38 -29.17 52.01
N THR A 441 16.46 -29.03 51.25
CA THR A 441 16.96 -27.77 50.70
C THR A 441 16.78 -27.73 49.19
N THR A 442 16.76 -26.52 48.63
CA THR A 442 16.86 -26.26 47.20
C THR A 442 17.98 -25.24 46.97
N THR A 443 18.58 -25.26 45.80
CA THR A 443 19.59 -24.27 45.38
C THR A 443 19.36 -23.95 43.91
N TRP A 444 19.28 -22.67 43.57
CA TRP A 444 19.08 -22.21 42.21
C TRP A 444 19.77 -20.86 42.02
N ASP A 445 20.48 -20.69 40.92
CA ASP A 445 21.13 -19.44 40.54
C ASP A 445 20.98 -19.24 39.03
N SER A 446 20.05 -18.39 38.59
CA SER A 446 19.86 -18.13 37.16
C SER A 446 20.88 -17.13 36.59
N SER A 447 21.74 -16.52 37.41
CA SER A 447 22.63 -15.45 36.95
C SER A 447 23.74 -15.93 36.03
N ASN A 448 23.99 -17.24 35.99
CA ASN A 448 24.94 -17.91 35.11
C ASN A 448 24.26 -18.56 33.87
N ASP A 449 22.94 -18.45 33.74
CA ASP A 449 22.18 -18.97 32.60
C ASP A 449 22.41 -18.09 31.36
N TYR A 450 22.83 -18.72 30.27
CA TYR A 450 23.08 -18.02 29.01
C TYR A 450 21.84 -17.28 28.47
N SER A 451 20.65 -17.87 28.58
CA SER A 451 19.40 -17.27 28.11
C SER A 451 18.76 -16.27 29.07
N TYR A 452 19.35 -16.04 30.26
CA TYR A 452 18.75 -15.21 31.31
C TYR A 452 19.19 -13.75 31.29
N GLU A 453 20.41 -13.47 30.82
CA GLU A 453 21.11 -12.19 31.00
C GLU A 453 20.26 -10.99 30.54
N ASP A 454 19.62 -11.09 29.37
CA ASP A 454 18.84 -10.01 28.76
C ASP A 454 17.41 -9.88 29.30
N LEU A 455 16.93 -10.89 30.05
CA LEU A 455 15.52 -10.96 30.39
C LEU A 455 15.12 -9.93 31.44
N ILE A 456 14.01 -9.24 31.17
CA ILE A 456 13.36 -8.32 32.12
C ILE A 456 12.22 -9.03 32.88
N SER A 457 11.85 -8.48 34.02
CA SER A 457 10.66 -8.93 34.74
C SER A 457 9.38 -8.54 33.99
N PHE A 458 8.45 -9.48 33.79
CA PHE A 458 7.14 -9.16 33.23
C PHE A 458 6.10 -8.87 34.33
N ALA A 459 5.26 -7.84 34.13
CA ALA A 459 3.97 -7.76 34.79
C ALA A 459 3.02 -8.79 34.14
N ASP A 460 1.98 -9.25 34.84
CA ASP A 460 1.04 -10.33 34.44
C ASP A 460 0.40 -10.19 33.02
N ASP A 461 0.70 -9.13 32.28
CA ASP A 461 0.23 -8.87 30.93
C ASP A 461 1.06 -9.64 29.87
N ASN A 462 0.36 -10.12 28.84
CA ASN A 462 0.94 -10.86 27.71
C ASN A 462 1.96 -10.05 26.88
N ASP A 463 2.04 -8.73 27.10
CA ASP A 463 2.77 -7.79 26.23
C ASP A 463 4.18 -7.43 26.69
N ALA A 464 4.59 -7.76 27.92
CA ALA A 464 5.93 -7.45 28.41
C ALA A 464 6.92 -8.61 28.14
N ALA A 465 7.62 -8.58 27.00
CA ALA A 465 8.73 -9.49 26.69
C ALA A 465 9.77 -8.78 25.80
N VAL A 466 11.06 -9.00 26.04
CA VAL A 466 12.15 -8.43 25.24
C VAL A 466 12.52 -9.34 24.09
N LEU A 467 12.86 -8.77 22.94
CA LEU A 467 13.56 -9.51 21.88
C LEU A 467 14.94 -9.91 22.41
N THR A 468 15.33 -11.16 22.24
CA THR A 468 16.65 -11.67 22.64
C THR A 468 17.15 -12.68 21.60
N ASP A 469 18.44 -12.62 21.30
CA ASP A 469 19.12 -13.61 20.47
C ASP A 469 19.62 -14.81 21.29
N LYS A 470 19.56 -14.76 22.63
CA LYS A 470 20.02 -15.82 23.54
C LYS A 470 19.06 -17.01 23.64
N ILE A 471 17.93 -16.94 22.93
CA ILE A 471 16.98 -18.06 22.77
C ILE A 471 16.94 -18.39 21.29
N THR A 472 17.52 -19.53 20.92
CA THR A 472 17.55 -19.96 19.51
C THR A 472 16.18 -20.44 19.05
N VAL A 473 15.85 -20.16 17.79
CA VAL A 473 14.56 -20.43 17.16
C VAL A 473 14.74 -21.38 16.00
N TYR A 474 13.82 -22.33 15.84
CA TYR A 474 13.87 -23.37 14.83
C TYR A 474 12.55 -23.48 14.06
N VAL A 475 12.66 -23.79 12.77
CA VAL A 475 11.55 -24.13 11.88
C VAL A 475 11.92 -25.46 11.23
N ASP A 476 11.04 -26.46 11.31
CA ASP A 476 11.29 -27.80 10.77
C ASP A 476 12.61 -28.43 11.26
N GLY A 477 13.01 -28.08 12.50
CA GLY A 477 14.26 -28.53 13.12
C GLY A 477 15.53 -27.81 12.66
N VAL A 478 15.43 -26.82 11.77
CA VAL A 478 16.55 -25.98 11.31
C VAL A 478 16.55 -24.66 12.08
N GLN A 479 17.70 -24.24 12.60
CA GLN A 479 17.84 -22.96 13.29
C GLN A 479 17.63 -21.82 12.29
N VAL A 480 16.74 -20.87 12.62
CA VAL A 480 16.42 -19.69 11.81
C VAL A 480 16.70 -18.38 12.54
N GLY A 481 17.04 -18.43 13.83
CA GLY A 481 17.33 -17.24 14.63
C GLY A 481 17.99 -17.56 15.97
N GLY A 482 18.56 -16.52 16.59
CA GLY A 482 19.31 -16.59 17.84
C GLY A 482 20.72 -17.20 17.71
N VAL A 483 21.47 -17.14 18.80
CA VAL A 483 22.87 -17.57 18.92
C VAL A 483 22.97 -18.56 20.09
N GLU A 484 23.53 -19.73 19.83
CA GLU A 484 23.81 -20.75 20.85
C GLU A 484 24.96 -20.32 21.81
N PRO A 485 25.10 -20.95 23.00
CA PRO A 485 26.15 -20.60 23.97
C PRO A 485 27.59 -20.64 23.45
N ASP A 486 27.90 -21.48 22.45
CA ASP A 486 29.23 -21.56 21.84
C ASP A 486 29.48 -20.54 20.72
N GLY A 487 28.49 -19.70 20.42
CA GLY A 487 28.53 -18.70 19.35
C GLY A 487 27.97 -19.20 18.01
N THR A 488 27.52 -20.45 17.92
CA THR A 488 26.86 -20.98 16.71
C THR A 488 25.54 -20.24 16.48
N SER A 489 25.37 -19.68 15.29
CA SER A 489 24.11 -19.08 14.84
C SER A 489 23.68 -19.71 13.52
N ALA A 490 22.42 -19.48 13.13
CA ALA A 490 22.00 -19.77 11.76
C ALA A 490 22.96 -19.03 10.79
N GLU A 491 23.48 -19.73 9.77
CA GLU A 491 24.27 -19.03 8.75
C GLU A 491 23.45 -17.85 8.23
N PRO A 492 24.03 -16.65 8.13
CA PRO A 492 23.29 -15.50 7.64
C PRO A 492 22.69 -15.86 6.30
N ALA A 493 21.38 -15.69 6.18
CA ALA A 493 20.74 -15.66 4.88
C ALA A 493 21.55 -14.69 4.01
N SER A 494 21.97 -15.18 2.85
CA SER A 494 22.88 -14.56 1.87
C SER A 494 23.03 -13.03 1.94
N SER A 495 24.28 -12.57 1.94
CA SER A 495 24.81 -11.26 1.51
C SER A 495 23.86 -10.38 0.66
N GLY A 496 22.88 -9.76 1.31
CA GLY A 496 22.11 -8.64 0.76
C GLY A 496 22.85 -7.33 0.98
N VAL A 497 22.63 -6.35 0.12
CA VAL A 497 23.12 -4.98 0.35
C VAL A 497 22.20 -4.33 1.37
N THR A 498 22.73 -3.97 2.54
CA THR A 498 22.00 -3.23 3.58
C THR A 498 22.31 -1.76 3.42
N TYR A 499 21.58 -1.07 2.55
CA TYR A 499 21.86 0.33 2.24
C TYR A 499 21.82 1.20 3.51
N GLY A 500 22.89 1.97 3.72
CA GLY A 500 23.12 2.80 4.90
C GLY A 500 23.96 2.16 6.01
N ASP A 501 24.17 0.83 6.01
CA ASP A 501 25.00 0.11 6.99
C ASP A 501 26.46 0.11 6.53
N VAL A 502 27.13 1.24 6.72
CA VAL A 502 28.46 1.52 6.17
C VAL A 502 29.53 0.72 6.92
N ASP A 503 29.32 0.45 8.20
CA ASP A 503 30.26 -0.35 9.02
C ASP A 503 29.92 -1.85 9.06
N CYS A 504 28.86 -2.27 8.35
CA CYS A 504 28.42 -3.67 8.21
C CYS A 504 28.10 -4.35 9.54
N ASN A 505 27.62 -3.58 10.53
CA ASN A 505 27.24 -4.11 11.84
C ASN A 505 25.77 -4.61 11.87
N GLY A 506 25.03 -4.45 10.77
CA GLY A 506 23.63 -4.83 10.63
C GLY A 506 22.64 -3.76 11.07
N SER A 507 23.08 -2.53 11.41
CA SER A 507 22.24 -1.45 11.94
C SER A 507 22.59 -0.09 11.35
N VAL A 508 21.67 0.53 10.62
CA VAL A 508 21.83 1.88 10.07
C VAL A 508 21.60 2.95 11.16
N ASN A 509 22.64 3.69 11.51
CA ASN A 509 22.61 4.70 12.56
C ASN A 509 23.59 5.87 12.29
N ILE A 510 23.76 6.76 13.26
CA ILE A 510 24.61 7.96 13.09
C ILE A 510 26.10 7.61 12.94
N VAL A 511 26.53 6.44 13.43
CA VAL A 511 27.89 5.94 13.25
C VAL A 511 28.18 5.72 11.78
N ASP A 512 27.25 5.19 11.00
CA ASP A 512 27.41 4.99 9.55
C ASP A 512 27.64 6.30 8.80
N VAL A 513 26.88 7.34 9.14
CA VAL A 513 27.03 8.69 8.58
C VAL A 513 28.42 9.24 8.92
N LEU A 514 28.90 9.03 10.14
CA LEU A 514 30.22 9.48 10.56
C LEU A 514 31.34 8.70 9.86
N THR A 515 31.19 7.38 9.76
CA THR A 515 32.12 6.47 9.07
C THR A 515 32.25 6.86 7.61
N LEU A 516 31.14 7.06 6.90
CA LEU A 516 31.14 7.50 5.50
C LEU A 516 31.80 8.88 5.34
N ASN A 517 31.45 9.85 6.20
CA ASN A 517 32.10 11.16 6.15
C ASN A 517 33.61 11.11 6.40
N GLN A 518 34.08 10.25 7.31
CA GLN A 518 35.50 10.07 7.57
C GLN A 518 36.22 9.39 6.39
N TYR A 519 35.56 8.43 5.74
CA TYR A 519 36.02 7.79 4.51
C TYR A 519 36.14 8.78 3.35
N LEU A 520 35.12 9.60 3.11
CA LEU A 520 35.13 10.64 2.07
C LEU A 520 36.22 11.70 2.30
N LEU A 521 36.57 11.97 3.57
CA LEU A 521 37.64 12.89 3.95
C LEU A 521 39.05 12.26 3.93
N GLY A 522 39.17 10.95 3.70
CA GLY A 522 40.44 10.22 3.69
C GLY A 522 41.14 10.19 5.06
N VAL A 523 40.36 10.25 6.14
CA VAL A 523 40.87 10.16 7.53
C VAL A 523 40.57 8.81 8.18
N PHE A 524 39.77 7.97 7.51
CA PHE A 524 39.43 6.60 7.90
C PHE A 524 39.29 5.75 6.65
N ASP A 525 40.09 4.70 6.51
CA ASP A 525 40.19 3.93 5.26
C ASP A 525 39.64 2.48 5.41
N ASP A 526 39.07 2.16 6.58
CA ASP A 526 38.59 0.81 6.96
C ASP A 526 37.10 0.59 6.60
N VAL A 527 36.66 1.10 5.45
CA VAL A 527 35.34 0.75 4.87
C VAL A 527 35.57 -0.28 3.77
N ASP A 528 35.14 -1.52 4.02
CA ASP A 528 35.32 -2.62 3.07
C ASP A 528 34.43 -2.49 1.82
N GLU A 529 34.58 -3.40 0.86
CA GLU A 529 33.80 -3.37 -0.40
C GLU A 529 32.27 -3.47 -0.15
N GLN A 530 31.85 -4.17 0.91
CA GLN A 530 30.44 -4.29 1.26
C GLN A 530 29.93 -2.98 1.89
N GLY A 531 30.69 -2.38 2.81
CA GLY A 531 30.39 -1.07 3.39
C GLY A 531 30.32 0.03 2.34
N GLN A 532 31.19 -0.03 1.32
CA GLN A 532 31.12 0.88 0.17
C GLN A 532 29.88 0.64 -0.69
N THR A 533 29.44 -0.62 -0.84
CA THR A 533 28.22 -0.96 -1.57
C THR A 533 26.97 -0.53 -0.78
N ASN A 534 26.98 -0.69 0.54
CA ASN A 534 25.93 -0.24 1.45
C ASN A 534 25.86 1.30 1.51
N ALA A 535 27.00 1.98 1.37
CA ALA A 535 27.09 3.43 1.39
C ALA A 535 26.53 4.12 0.12
N ASP A 536 26.48 3.44 -1.04
CA ASP A 536 25.99 4.00 -2.32
C ASP A 536 24.45 4.02 -2.37
N VAL A 537 23.85 4.80 -1.47
CA VAL A 537 22.40 4.83 -1.26
C VAL A 537 21.64 5.62 -2.34
N ASN A 538 22.33 6.37 -3.19
CA ASN A 538 21.76 6.97 -4.40
C ASN A 538 21.90 6.06 -5.64
N CYS A 539 22.55 4.90 -5.51
CA CYS A 539 22.80 3.90 -6.56
C CYS A 539 23.49 4.46 -7.82
N ASN A 540 24.31 5.51 -7.68
CA ASN A 540 24.96 6.15 -8.82
C ASN A 540 26.35 5.55 -9.13
N GLY A 541 26.83 4.63 -8.30
CA GLY A 541 28.13 3.96 -8.44
C GLY A 541 29.30 4.78 -7.92
N SER A 542 29.06 5.87 -7.19
CA SER A 542 30.08 6.75 -6.63
C SER A 542 29.67 7.31 -5.27
N LEU A 543 30.54 7.10 -4.27
CA LEU A 543 30.31 7.61 -2.92
C LEU A 543 30.59 9.11 -2.84
N ALA A 544 29.57 9.87 -2.44
CA ALA A 544 29.68 11.32 -2.26
C ALA A 544 28.87 11.82 -1.04
N ASP A 545 28.87 13.14 -0.83
CA ASP A 545 28.23 13.82 0.31
C ASP A 545 26.70 13.72 0.30
N ASP A 546 26.11 13.46 -0.86
CA ASP A 546 24.68 13.17 -1.04
C ASP A 546 24.28 11.80 -0.45
N ASP A 547 25.14 10.78 -0.54
CA ASP A 547 24.91 9.48 0.12
C ASP A 547 24.85 9.63 1.64
N ALA A 548 25.86 10.30 2.22
CA ALA A 548 25.89 10.57 3.66
C ALA A 548 24.69 11.41 4.12
N MET A 549 24.24 12.35 3.28
CA MET A 549 23.05 13.16 3.55
C MET A 549 21.76 12.33 3.49
N ASN A 550 21.65 11.39 2.57
CA ASN A 550 20.47 10.53 2.44
C ASN A 550 20.40 9.52 3.59
N ILE A 551 21.53 8.95 4.03
CA ILE A 551 21.60 8.16 5.27
C ILE A 551 21.18 9.02 6.47
N LEU A 552 21.69 10.25 6.60
CA LEU A 552 21.29 11.13 7.71
C LEU A 552 19.79 11.46 7.71
N LYS A 553 19.22 11.74 6.52
CA LYS A 553 17.80 12.05 6.36
C LYS A 553 16.93 10.82 6.66
N SER A 554 17.40 9.60 6.39
CA SER A 554 16.64 8.40 6.71
C SER A 554 16.55 8.15 8.21
N LEU A 555 17.60 8.47 8.98
CA LEU A 555 17.57 8.41 10.46
C LEU A 555 16.51 9.34 11.09
N VAL A 556 16.01 10.32 10.34
CA VAL A 556 14.96 11.25 10.78
C VAL A 556 13.68 11.15 9.93
N ASN A 557 13.52 10.04 9.19
CA ASN A 557 12.33 9.72 8.38
C ASN A 557 11.98 10.79 7.33
N LEU A 558 12.98 11.50 6.80
CA LEU A 558 12.79 12.44 5.68
C LEU A 558 12.93 11.79 4.30
N VAL A 559 13.62 10.64 4.23
CA VAL A 559 13.77 9.80 3.03
C VAL A 559 13.89 8.33 3.46
N SER A 560 13.56 7.38 2.59
CA SER A 560 13.87 5.96 2.79
C SER A 560 15.09 5.58 1.94
N LEU A 561 15.96 4.72 2.46
CA LEU A 561 17.11 4.19 1.71
C LEU A 561 16.64 3.09 0.74
N PRO A 562 17.39 2.82 -0.35
CA PRO A 562 17.05 1.73 -1.26
C PRO A 562 17.01 0.38 -0.54
N VAL A 563 16.20 -0.55 -1.04
CA VAL A 563 16.15 -1.93 -0.56
C VAL A 563 16.36 -2.85 -1.77
N LYS A 564 17.40 -3.70 -1.72
CA LYS A 564 17.70 -4.60 -2.83
C LYS A 564 16.95 -5.91 -2.71
#